data_AF-A0A7K1A071-F1
#
_entry.id   AF-A0A7K1A071-F1
#
_cell.length_a   1.000
_cell.length_b   1.000
_cell.length_c   1.000
_cell.angle_alpha   90.00
_cell.angle_beta   90.00
_cell.angle_gamma   90.00
#
_symmetry.space_group_name_H-M   'P 1'
#
loop_
_entity.id
_entity.type
_entity.pdbx_description
1 polymer ?
#
loop_
_entity_poly.entity_id
_entity_poly.type
_entity_poly.pdbx_seq_one_letter_code
_entity_poly.pdbx_strand_id
1 'polypeptide(L)'
;GKFGADVSHLNLHKTFCIPHGGGGPGVGPVAVRAHLAPYLPSHGLHPEEDKRVGIGPISAAPYGSAGILPISWAYIRLMGPEGLTRATASAVLSANYVAARLGEHYPVLYRGHGGLVAHECILDVRGLTRDTGVSVDDVAKRLVDYGFHAPTMSFPVAGTLMVEPTESEDLAEIDRFCDAMIAIKAEIDRVGAGEWTPEDSPLRGAPHTSRALVGEWDRLYSRELAVFPTGIDPDKYWPPVGRIDQAYGDRNLVCACPPPEAFAE
;
A
#
# COMPACT_ATOMS: atom_id res chain seq x y z
N GLY A 1 3.61 26.15 -2.75
CA GLY A 1 3.36 27.61 -2.70
C GLY A 1 4.56 28.39 -2.18
N LYS A 2 4.78 28.47 -0.86
CA LYS A 2 5.79 29.36 -0.24
C LYS A 2 7.25 29.11 -0.66
N PHE A 3 7.59 27.87 -1.01
CA PHE A 3 8.94 27.45 -1.43
C PHE A 3 9.09 27.32 -2.96
N GLY A 4 8.25 27.99 -3.74
CA GLY A 4 8.47 28.17 -5.19
C GLY A 4 7.51 27.44 -6.12
N ALA A 5 6.73 26.45 -5.67
CA ALA A 5 5.79 25.76 -6.57
C ALA A 5 4.65 26.68 -7.07
N ASP A 6 4.39 26.65 -8.37
CA ASP A 6 3.35 27.44 -9.07
C ASP A 6 2.01 26.72 -9.20
N VAL A 7 2.04 25.40 -9.34
CA VAL A 7 0.86 24.54 -9.50
C VAL A 7 1.06 23.21 -8.78
N SER A 8 0.01 22.70 -8.15
CA SER A 8 0.00 21.36 -7.56
C SER A 8 -1.40 20.78 -7.62
N HIS A 9 -1.51 19.50 -7.97
CA HIS A 9 -2.73 18.75 -7.69
C HIS A 9 -2.65 18.19 -6.26
N LEU A 10 -3.81 17.95 -5.65
CA LEU A 10 -3.93 17.28 -4.36
C LEU A 10 -4.72 15.98 -4.53
N ASN A 11 -4.29 14.87 -3.96
CA ASN A 11 -5.09 13.66 -3.93
C ASN A 11 -6.04 13.71 -2.73
N LEU A 12 -7.29 14.13 -2.93
CA LEU A 12 -8.27 14.16 -1.83
C LEU A 12 -8.58 12.77 -1.27
N HIS A 13 -8.40 11.74 -2.10
CA HIS A 13 -8.56 10.32 -1.75
C HIS A 13 -7.34 9.69 -1.08
N LYS A 14 -6.32 10.50 -0.78
CA LYS A 14 -5.20 10.13 0.07
C LYS A 14 -5.20 11.04 1.29
N THR A 15 -4.64 12.23 1.14
CA THR A 15 -4.40 13.19 2.23
C THR A 15 -5.66 13.74 2.88
N PHE A 16 -6.81 13.75 2.19
CA PHE A 16 -8.04 14.38 2.68
C PHE A 16 -9.24 13.42 2.75
N CYS A 17 -8.94 12.16 3.06
CA CYS A 17 -9.89 11.16 3.57
C CYS A 17 -11.03 10.72 2.64
N ILE A 18 -11.06 11.09 1.35
CA ILE A 18 -11.97 10.40 0.43
C ILE A 18 -11.58 8.91 0.40
N PRO A 19 -12.53 7.97 0.54
CA PRO A 19 -12.19 6.55 0.63
C PRO A 19 -11.60 6.03 -0.69
N HIS A 20 -10.62 5.12 -0.59
CA HIS A 20 -9.93 4.55 -1.74
C HIS A 20 -10.82 3.67 -2.64
N GLY A 21 -11.88 3.08 -2.10
CA GLY A 21 -12.92 2.36 -2.86
C GLY A 21 -12.45 1.18 -3.73
N GLY A 22 -11.29 0.59 -3.43
CA GLY A 22 -10.73 -0.50 -4.23
C GLY A 22 -10.12 -0.07 -5.58
N GLY A 23 -9.84 1.23 -5.75
CA GLY A 23 -9.28 1.79 -7.00
C GLY A 23 -9.95 3.07 -7.49
N GLY A 24 -10.81 3.68 -6.67
CA GLY A 24 -11.59 4.88 -6.99
C GLY A 24 -12.91 4.90 -6.22
N PRO A 25 -13.55 6.06 -6.06
CA PRO A 25 -13.31 7.31 -6.77
C PRO A 25 -12.20 8.18 -6.14
N GLY A 26 -11.67 9.10 -6.94
CA GLY A 26 -10.74 10.13 -6.48
C GLY A 26 -11.10 11.51 -7.02
N VAL A 27 -10.72 12.55 -6.29
CA VAL A 27 -10.75 13.94 -6.77
C VAL A 27 -9.34 14.52 -6.69
N GLY A 28 -8.89 15.14 -7.78
CA GLY A 28 -7.60 15.79 -7.91
C GLY A 28 -7.70 17.29 -8.17
N PRO A 29 -8.17 18.12 -7.20
CA PRO A 29 -8.21 19.56 -7.40
C PRO A 29 -6.81 20.12 -7.62
N VAL A 30 -6.71 21.11 -8.51
CA VAL A 30 -5.45 21.79 -8.84
C VAL A 30 -5.45 23.16 -8.21
N ALA A 31 -4.49 23.41 -7.33
CA ALA A 31 -4.21 24.73 -6.78
C ALA A 31 -3.11 25.40 -7.61
N VAL A 32 -3.37 26.63 -8.08
CA VAL A 32 -2.45 27.41 -8.90
C VAL A 32 -2.14 28.77 -8.27
N ARG A 33 -0.98 29.35 -8.59
CA ARG A 33 -0.69 30.75 -8.30
C ARG A 33 -1.53 31.68 -9.18
N ALA A 34 -1.70 32.92 -8.73
CA ALA A 34 -2.59 33.90 -9.38
C ALA A 34 -2.33 34.10 -10.88
N HIS A 35 -1.06 34.11 -11.32
CA HIS A 35 -0.72 34.27 -12.73
C HIS A 35 -1.17 33.10 -13.62
N LEU A 36 -1.47 31.94 -13.04
CA LEU A 36 -2.00 30.77 -13.74
C LEU A 36 -3.52 30.65 -13.65
N ALA A 37 -4.18 31.40 -12.77
CA ALA A 37 -5.63 31.34 -12.58
C ALA A 37 -6.44 31.60 -13.87
N PRO A 38 -6.05 32.53 -14.78
CA PRO A 38 -6.75 32.72 -16.05
C PRO A 38 -6.73 31.52 -16.99
N TYR A 39 -5.86 30.52 -16.74
CA TYR A 39 -5.72 29.32 -17.55
C TYR A 39 -6.35 28.08 -16.89
N LEU A 40 -7.10 28.25 -15.80
CA LEU A 40 -7.85 27.15 -15.21
C LEU A 40 -8.90 26.61 -16.20
N PRO A 41 -9.26 25.31 -16.11
CA PRO A 41 -10.29 24.72 -16.96
C PRO A 41 -11.62 25.48 -16.89
N SER A 42 -12.26 25.63 -18.05
CA SER A 42 -13.61 26.18 -18.18
C SER A 42 -14.61 25.06 -18.51
N HIS A 43 -15.91 25.29 -18.33
CA HIS A 43 -16.93 24.31 -18.71
C HIS A 43 -18.20 25.01 -19.18
N GLY A 44 -18.73 24.67 -20.37
CA GLY A 44 -19.91 25.38 -20.92
C GLY A 44 -21.16 25.33 -20.04
N LEU A 45 -21.24 24.33 -19.15
CA LEU A 45 -22.29 24.17 -18.13
C LEU A 45 -21.86 24.61 -16.71
N HIS A 46 -20.78 25.38 -16.56
CA HIS A 46 -20.31 25.85 -15.26
C HIS A 46 -21.38 26.75 -14.60
N PRO A 47 -21.66 26.62 -13.30
CA PRO A 47 -22.69 27.42 -12.64
C PRO A 47 -22.35 28.92 -12.64
N GLU A 48 -21.08 29.26 -12.45
CA GLU A 48 -20.57 30.64 -12.63
C GLU A 48 -20.33 30.91 -14.13
N GLU A 49 -20.92 31.98 -14.66
CA GLU A 49 -20.94 32.32 -16.08
C GLU A 49 -19.56 32.69 -16.64
N ASP A 50 -18.76 33.41 -15.86
CA ASP A 50 -17.38 33.82 -16.17
C ASP A 50 -16.43 32.63 -16.36
N LYS A 51 -16.77 31.46 -15.80
CA LYS A 51 -16.02 30.20 -15.94
C LYS A 51 -16.51 29.30 -17.08
N ARG A 52 -17.44 29.77 -17.92
CA ARG A 52 -17.97 28.97 -19.05
C ARG A 52 -17.10 29.01 -20.30
N VAL A 53 -16.34 30.09 -20.50
CA VAL A 53 -15.49 30.31 -21.67
C VAL A 53 -14.02 30.29 -21.24
N GLY A 54 -13.14 29.67 -22.02
CA GLY A 54 -11.73 29.52 -21.65
C GLY A 54 -11.07 28.32 -22.32
N ILE A 55 -10.11 27.70 -21.63
CA ILE A 55 -9.29 26.57 -22.12
C ILE A 55 -10.14 25.34 -22.49
N GLY A 56 -11.31 25.17 -21.88
CA GLY A 56 -12.22 24.05 -22.12
C GLY A 56 -12.23 23.02 -20.99
N PRO A 57 -13.18 22.06 -21.05
CA PRO A 57 -13.44 21.12 -19.97
C PRO A 57 -12.42 19.99 -19.93
N ILE A 58 -11.93 19.67 -18.72
CA ILE A 58 -11.11 18.49 -18.42
C ILE A 58 -11.98 17.33 -17.91
N SER A 59 -13.13 17.62 -17.33
CA SER A 59 -14.09 16.65 -16.80
C SER A 59 -15.48 16.92 -17.38
N ALA A 60 -16.30 15.89 -17.49
CA ALA A 60 -17.65 15.98 -18.06
C ALA A 60 -18.63 16.82 -17.21
N ALA A 61 -18.33 17.00 -15.92
CA ALA A 61 -19.06 17.88 -15.02
C ALA A 61 -18.12 18.98 -14.50
N PRO A 62 -18.61 20.21 -14.26
CA PRO A 62 -17.77 21.38 -13.95
C PRO A 62 -16.93 21.22 -12.67
N TYR A 63 -17.37 20.40 -11.71
CA TYR A 63 -16.62 20.10 -10.48
C TYR A 63 -16.30 18.60 -10.34
N GLY A 64 -16.32 17.84 -11.44
CA GLY A 64 -16.12 16.39 -11.43
C GLY A 64 -17.10 15.68 -10.48
N SER A 65 -16.57 14.81 -9.62
CA SER A 65 -17.35 14.07 -8.61
C SER A 65 -17.70 14.95 -7.39
N ALA A 66 -18.55 15.97 -7.60
CA ALA A 66 -18.88 16.96 -6.56
C ALA A 66 -19.50 16.34 -5.29
N GLY A 67 -20.24 15.23 -5.43
CA GLY A 67 -20.93 14.57 -4.32
C GLY A 67 -20.04 14.02 -3.20
N ILE A 68 -18.74 13.83 -3.46
CA ILE A 68 -17.78 13.31 -2.46
C ILE A 68 -16.86 14.40 -1.88
N LEU A 69 -16.92 15.64 -2.39
CA LEU A 69 -16.18 16.77 -1.83
C LEU A 69 -16.52 17.08 -0.35
N PRO A 70 -17.76 16.86 0.15
CA PRO A 70 -18.07 17.06 1.57
C PRO A 70 -17.20 16.25 2.53
N ILE A 71 -16.62 15.12 2.11
CA ILE A 71 -15.73 14.30 2.95
C ILE A 71 -14.49 15.08 3.35
N SER A 72 -13.75 15.60 2.36
CA SER A 72 -12.55 16.40 2.62
C SER A 72 -12.87 17.71 3.31
N TRP A 73 -14.01 18.33 2.98
CA TRP A 73 -14.49 19.52 3.69
C TRP A 73 -14.71 19.23 5.18
N ALA A 74 -15.39 18.11 5.51
CA ALA A 74 -15.67 17.73 6.89
C ALA A 74 -14.38 17.44 7.66
N TYR A 75 -13.45 16.68 7.07
CA TYR A 75 -12.14 16.40 7.68
C TYR A 75 -11.40 17.70 8.04
N ILE A 76 -11.25 18.62 7.08
CA ILE A 76 -10.55 19.90 7.32
C ILE A 76 -11.25 20.72 8.43
N ARG A 77 -12.60 20.76 8.41
CA ARG A 77 -13.38 21.53 9.38
C ARG A 77 -13.36 20.96 10.79
N LEU A 78 -13.35 19.64 10.93
CA LEU A 78 -13.32 18.96 12.22
C LEU A 78 -11.91 18.95 12.83
N MET A 79 -10.88 18.77 12.01
CA MET A 79 -9.48 18.76 12.48
C MET A 79 -9.00 20.16 12.87
N GLY A 80 -9.41 21.19 12.12
CA GLY A 80 -8.87 22.54 12.29
C GLY A 80 -7.36 22.62 12.02
N PRO A 81 -6.76 23.82 12.13
CA PRO A 81 -5.34 24.01 11.78
C PRO A 81 -4.38 23.22 12.68
N GLU A 82 -4.67 23.15 13.98
CA GLU A 82 -3.86 22.41 14.95
C GLU A 82 -3.94 20.90 14.74
N GLY A 83 -5.15 20.38 14.49
CA GLY A 83 -5.35 18.96 14.22
C GLY A 83 -4.66 18.53 12.93
N LEU A 84 -4.77 19.31 11.85
CA LEU A 84 -4.08 19.02 10.58
C LEU A 84 -2.54 19.01 10.74
N THR A 85 -2.02 19.94 11.55
CA THR A 85 -0.57 19.98 11.86
C THR A 85 -0.15 18.76 12.66
N ARG A 86 -0.93 18.37 13.66
CA ARG A 86 -0.66 17.18 14.48
C ARG A 86 -0.76 15.90 13.66
N ALA A 87 -1.76 15.76 12.79
CA ALA A 87 -1.88 14.63 11.88
C ALA A 87 -0.62 14.47 11.02
N THR A 88 -0.14 15.56 10.42
CA THR A 88 1.10 15.54 9.64
C THR A 88 2.32 15.13 10.49
N ALA A 89 2.44 15.67 11.71
CA ALA A 89 3.55 15.33 12.61
C ALA A 89 3.51 13.85 13.03
N SER A 90 2.33 13.32 13.34
CA SER A 90 2.13 11.91 13.67
C SER A 90 2.46 10.99 12.51
N ALA A 91 2.02 11.30 11.28
CA ALA A 91 2.36 10.49 10.10
C ALA A 91 3.89 10.39 9.88
N VAL A 92 4.61 11.51 10.03
CA VAL A 92 6.08 11.53 9.95
C VAL A 92 6.72 10.75 11.11
N LEU A 93 6.19 10.89 12.32
CA LEU A 93 6.67 10.15 13.49
C LEU A 93 6.51 8.64 13.30
N SER A 94 5.33 8.19 12.91
CA SER A 94 5.02 6.78 12.67
C SER A 94 5.94 6.16 11.62
N ALA A 95 6.17 6.85 10.49
CA ALA A 95 7.08 6.37 9.46
C ALA A 95 8.54 6.29 9.94
N ASN A 96 9.00 7.25 10.74
CA ASN A 96 10.34 7.21 11.33
C ASN A 96 10.47 6.12 12.40
N TYR A 97 9.40 5.82 13.15
CA TYR A 97 9.35 4.71 14.08
C TYR A 97 9.51 3.36 13.36
N VAL A 98 8.75 3.14 12.29
CA VAL A 98 8.89 1.96 11.41
C VAL A 98 10.31 1.85 10.85
N ALA A 99 10.83 2.95 10.28
CA ALA A 99 12.17 3.00 9.70
C ALA A 99 13.29 2.75 10.73
N ALA A 100 13.08 3.08 12.00
CA ALA A 100 14.03 2.81 13.08
C ALA A 100 13.95 1.34 13.52
N ARG A 101 12.74 0.82 13.78
CA ARG A 101 12.50 -0.58 14.19
C ARG A 101 12.97 -1.59 13.15
N LEU A 102 12.77 -1.30 11.87
CA LEU A 102 13.09 -2.24 10.79
C LEU A 102 14.50 -2.06 10.20
N GLY A 103 15.19 -0.95 10.48
CA GLY A 103 16.41 -0.56 9.80
C GLY A 103 17.59 -1.54 9.93
N GLU A 104 17.65 -2.31 11.03
CA GLU A 104 18.68 -3.35 11.23
C GLU A 104 18.36 -4.65 10.48
N HIS A 105 17.08 -4.87 10.13
CA HIS A 105 16.59 -6.07 9.46
C HIS A 105 16.49 -5.87 7.94
N TYR A 106 16.06 -4.67 7.54
CA TYR A 106 15.89 -4.23 6.16
C TYR A 106 16.48 -2.83 6.02
N PRO A 107 17.56 -2.66 5.23
CA PRO A 107 18.16 -1.35 5.04
C PRO A 107 17.13 -0.33 4.54
N VAL A 108 17.08 0.83 5.20
CA VAL A 108 16.24 1.96 4.74
C VAL A 108 16.98 2.68 3.62
N LEU A 109 16.44 2.57 2.39
CA LEU A 109 17.16 2.91 1.17
C LEU A 109 17.52 4.40 1.05
N TYR A 110 16.58 5.27 1.45
CA TYR A 110 16.79 6.72 1.40
C TYR A 110 16.45 7.35 2.74
N ARG A 111 17.35 8.22 3.19
CA ARG A 111 17.18 9.07 4.38
C ARG A 111 17.53 10.51 4.02
N GLY A 112 16.78 11.44 4.59
CA GLY A 112 17.01 12.87 4.44
C GLY A 112 18.01 13.40 5.47
N HIS A 113 17.94 14.71 5.69
CA HIS A 113 18.75 15.39 6.71
C HIS A 113 18.49 14.78 8.11
N GLY A 114 19.55 14.63 8.90
CA GLY A 114 19.46 14.02 10.24
C GLY A 114 19.17 12.52 10.24
N GLY A 115 19.22 11.85 9.09
CA GLY A 115 18.94 10.42 8.99
C GLY A 115 17.44 10.07 9.07
N LEU A 116 16.56 11.06 8.95
CA LEU A 116 15.11 10.86 9.07
C LEU A 116 14.45 10.63 7.71
N VAL A 117 13.30 9.96 7.73
CA VAL A 117 12.39 9.83 6.59
C VAL A 117 11.24 10.83 6.71
N ALA A 118 10.40 10.94 5.67
CA ALA A 118 9.20 11.76 5.70
C ALA A 118 8.02 10.96 6.28
N HIS A 119 6.88 10.90 5.58
CA HIS A 119 5.67 10.14 5.97
C HIS A 119 5.70 8.68 5.50
N GLU A 120 6.76 8.28 4.79
CA GLU A 120 6.95 6.93 4.28
C GLU A 120 8.45 6.58 4.26
N CYS A 121 8.77 5.29 4.21
CA CYS A 121 10.14 4.79 4.06
C CYS A 121 10.22 3.65 3.04
N ILE A 122 11.40 3.48 2.44
CA ILE A 122 11.66 2.37 1.49
C ILE A 122 12.59 1.36 2.16
N LEU A 123 12.12 0.13 2.28
CA LEU A 123 12.85 -1.02 2.79
C LEU A 123 13.47 -1.78 1.61
N ASP A 124 14.80 -1.91 1.61
CA ASP A 124 15.54 -2.56 0.54
C ASP A 124 15.69 -4.07 0.80
N VAL A 125 14.95 -4.87 0.04
CA VAL A 125 15.02 -6.35 0.11
C VAL A 125 15.97 -6.95 -0.93
N ARG A 126 16.54 -6.15 -1.84
CA ARG A 126 17.31 -6.65 -2.99
C ARG A 126 18.56 -7.42 -2.58
N GLY A 127 19.24 -6.97 -1.53
CA GLY A 127 20.39 -7.69 -0.96
C GLY A 127 19.99 -9.08 -0.48
N LEU A 128 18.89 -9.17 0.27
CA LEU A 128 18.33 -10.43 0.76
C LEU A 128 17.93 -11.35 -0.40
N THR A 129 17.32 -10.78 -1.45
CA THR A 129 16.96 -11.55 -2.66
C THR A 129 18.18 -12.11 -3.37
N ARG A 130 19.24 -11.32 -3.53
CA ARG A 130 20.48 -11.82 -4.17
C ARG A 130 21.11 -12.94 -3.35
N ASP A 131 21.12 -12.81 -2.03
CA ASP A 131 21.88 -13.69 -1.16
C ASP A 131 21.11 -15.00 -0.83
N THR A 132 19.77 -14.95 -0.83
CA THR A 132 18.92 -16.09 -0.44
C THR A 132 18.00 -16.61 -1.55
N GLY A 133 17.75 -15.85 -2.61
CA GLY A 133 16.73 -16.18 -3.63
C GLY A 133 15.29 -15.83 -3.22
N VAL A 134 15.06 -15.34 -2.00
CA VAL A 134 13.72 -14.89 -1.57
C VAL A 134 13.39 -13.55 -2.22
N SER A 135 12.29 -13.50 -2.97
CA SER A 135 11.88 -12.31 -3.72
C SER A 135 11.05 -11.32 -2.89
N VAL A 136 10.87 -10.10 -3.40
CA VAL A 136 9.94 -9.12 -2.83
C VAL A 136 8.49 -9.62 -2.82
N ASP A 137 8.10 -10.41 -3.82
CA ASP A 137 6.78 -11.05 -3.88
C ASP A 137 6.62 -12.07 -2.76
N ASP A 138 7.68 -12.81 -2.41
CA ASP A 138 7.64 -13.76 -1.31
C ASP A 138 7.37 -13.07 0.03
N VAL A 139 8.06 -11.96 0.31
CA VAL A 139 7.81 -11.14 1.51
C VAL A 139 6.37 -10.61 1.52
N ALA A 140 5.91 -10.07 0.38
CA ALA A 140 4.58 -9.49 0.27
C ALA A 140 3.45 -10.51 0.41
N LYS A 141 3.60 -11.70 -0.17
CA LYS A 141 2.63 -12.78 0.00
C LYS A 141 2.68 -13.34 1.41
N ARG A 142 3.86 -13.42 2.02
CA ARG A 142 4.00 -13.89 3.39
C ARG A 142 3.32 -12.96 4.40
N LEU A 143 3.36 -11.64 4.21
CA LEU A 143 2.63 -10.68 5.05
C LEU A 143 1.13 -10.97 5.16
N VAL A 144 0.50 -11.56 4.13
CA VAL A 144 -0.92 -11.96 4.18
C VAL A 144 -1.16 -13.03 5.25
N ASP A 145 -0.21 -13.95 5.45
CA ASP A 145 -0.29 -14.96 6.51
C ASP A 145 -0.11 -14.34 7.91
N TYR A 146 0.50 -13.16 7.99
CA TYR A 146 0.59 -12.34 9.20
C TYR A 146 -0.59 -11.37 9.36
N GLY A 147 -1.57 -11.41 8.44
CA GLY A 147 -2.78 -10.58 8.48
C GLY A 147 -2.65 -9.20 7.85
N PHE A 148 -1.57 -8.94 7.11
CA PHE A 148 -1.30 -7.63 6.50
C PHE A 148 -1.48 -7.65 4.98
N HIS A 149 -2.08 -6.58 4.46
CA HIS A 149 -1.89 -6.22 3.06
C HIS A 149 -0.45 -5.74 2.86
N ALA A 150 0.19 -6.15 1.77
CA ALA A 150 1.56 -5.74 1.48
C ALA A 150 1.66 -4.21 1.26
N PRO A 151 2.76 -3.58 1.68
CA PRO A 151 3.08 -2.20 1.29
C PRO A 151 3.24 -2.05 -0.23
N THR A 152 3.46 -0.82 -0.70
CA THR A 152 3.71 -0.58 -2.13
C THR A 152 4.95 -1.35 -2.57
N MET A 153 4.82 -2.18 -3.60
CA MET A 153 5.88 -3.07 -4.07
C MET A 153 6.58 -2.53 -5.30
N SER A 154 7.90 -2.68 -5.36
CA SER A 154 8.74 -2.47 -6.56
C SER A 154 8.61 -1.08 -7.21
N PHE A 155 8.14 -0.09 -6.46
CA PHE A 155 8.05 1.30 -6.86
C PHE A 155 8.33 2.20 -5.64
N PRO A 156 9.09 3.30 -5.78
CA PRO A 156 9.75 3.80 -7.00
C PRO A 156 11.00 3.01 -7.42
N VAL A 157 11.43 2.04 -6.62
CA VAL A 157 12.62 1.21 -6.90
C VAL A 157 12.18 -0.26 -7.04
N ALA A 158 12.57 -0.90 -8.13
CA ALA A 158 12.25 -2.31 -8.37
C ALA A 158 12.88 -3.20 -7.28
N GLY A 159 12.12 -4.16 -6.77
CA GLY A 159 12.59 -5.08 -5.73
C GLY A 159 12.67 -4.48 -4.33
N THR A 160 11.91 -3.41 -4.03
CA THR A 160 11.82 -2.83 -2.68
C THR A 160 10.37 -2.77 -2.19
N LEU A 161 10.18 -2.51 -0.90
CA LEU A 161 8.86 -2.23 -0.30
C LEU A 161 8.83 -0.79 0.21
N MET A 162 7.79 -0.03 -0.12
CA MET A 162 7.57 1.33 0.37
C MET A 162 6.39 1.35 1.35
N VAL A 163 6.67 1.75 2.59
CA VAL A 163 5.77 1.65 3.75
C VAL A 163 5.34 3.04 4.21
N GLU A 164 4.04 3.28 4.26
CA GLU A 164 3.39 4.50 4.73
C GLU A 164 2.32 4.12 5.78
N PRO A 165 2.59 4.29 7.09
CA PRO A 165 1.66 3.88 8.15
C PRO A 165 0.51 4.88 8.38
N THR A 166 0.66 6.12 7.91
CA THR A 166 -0.24 7.26 8.21
C THR A 166 -0.29 7.62 9.70
N GLU A 167 -1.05 8.66 10.05
CA GLU A 167 -1.31 9.09 11.42
C GLU A 167 -2.47 8.34 12.11
N SER A 168 -3.22 7.54 11.35
CA SER A 168 -4.49 6.96 11.82
C SER A 168 -4.32 5.59 12.48
N GLU A 169 -3.19 4.93 12.23
CA GLU A 169 -2.84 3.66 12.88
C GLU A 169 -2.23 3.92 14.26
N ASP A 170 -2.65 3.13 15.25
CA ASP A 170 -2.08 3.22 16.59
C ASP A 170 -0.72 2.51 16.69
N LEU A 171 -0.04 2.69 17.82
CA LEU A 171 1.29 2.09 18.02
C LEU A 171 1.24 0.56 18.02
N ALA A 172 0.14 -0.04 18.50
CA ALA A 172 0.04 -1.50 18.59
C ALA A 172 -0.05 -2.12 17.19
N GLU A 173 -0.79 -1.53 16.26
CA GLU A 173 -0.86 -2.00 14.88
C GLU A 173 0.45 -1.79 14.13
N ILE A 174 1.12 -0.65 14.36
CA ILE A 174 2.45 -0.39 13.80
C ILE A 174 3.48 -1.41 14.33
N ASP A 175 3.43 -1.74 15.63
CA ASP A 175 4.29 -2.74 16.23
C ASP A 175 4.03 -4.13 15.65
N ARG A 176 2.76 -4.53 15.49
CA ARG A 176 2.39 -5.79 14.83
C ARG A 176 2.96 -5.91 13.42
N PHE A 177 2.90 -4.84 12.63
CA PHE A 177 3.49 -4.82 11.29
C PHE A 177 5.02 -4.98 11.36
N CYS A 178 5.68 -4.26 12.29
CA CYS A 178 7.12 -4.37 12.45
C CYS A 178 7.55 -5.77 12.90
N ASP A 179 6.83 -6.35 13.86
CA ASP A 179 7.10 -7.70 14.38
C ASP A 179 6.89 -8.76 13.29
N ALA A 180 5.86 -8.61 12.45
CA ALA A 180 5.64 -9.47 11.29
C ALA A 180 6.82 -9.38 10.30
N MET A 181 7.28 -8.17 9.97
CA MET A 181 8.44 -7.98 9.10
C MET A 181 9.73 -8.57 9.69
N ILE A 182 9.95 -8.44 10.99
CA ILE A 182 11.10 -9.02 11.70
C ILE A 182 11.03 -10.56 11.70
N ALA A 183 9.86 -11.13 11.94
CA ALA A 183 9.65 -12.58 11.87
C ALA A 183 9.89 -13.11 10.45
N ILE A 184 9.40 -12.39 9.42
CA ILE A 184 9.69 -12.71 8.02
C ILE A 184 11.19 -12.63 7.73
N LYS A 185 11.92 -11.67 8.32
CA LYS A 185 13.38 -11.61 8.18
C LYS A 185 14.05 -12.85 8.77
N ALA A 186 13.58 -13.33 9.92
CA ALA A 186 14.09 -14.57 10.51
C ALA A 186 13.79 -15.80 9.64
N GLU A 187 12.63 -15.85 8.97
CA GLU A 187 12.33 -16.88 7.98
C GLU A 187 13.30 -16.81 6.77
N ILE A 188 13.63 -15.61 6.29
CA ILE A 188 14.62 -15.39 5.23
C ILE A 188 16.01 -15.86 5.67
N ASP A 189 16.39 -15.61 6.92
CA ASP A 189 17.69 -16.05 7.46
C ASP A 189 17.80 -17.57 7.55
N ARG A 190 16.70 -18.28 7.82
CA ARG A 190 16.65 -19.75 7.77
C ARG A 190 16.86 -20.29 6.36
N VAL A 191 16.32 -19.60 5.34
CA VAL A 191 16.63 -19.90 3.93
C VAL A 191 18.11 -19.64 3.63
N GLY A 192 18.66 -18.49 4.06
CA GLY A 192 20.08 -18.17 3.89
C GLY A 192 21.03 -19.14 4.61
N ALA A 193 20.60 -19.74 5.71
CA ALA A 193 21.33 -20.77 6.44
C ALA A 193 21.20 -22.18 5.82
N GLY A 194 20.38 -22.35 4.78
CA GLY A 194 20.17 -23.64 4.11
C GLY A 194 19.23 -24.59 4.85
N GLU A 195 18.47 -24.12 5.84
CA GLU A 195 17.44 -24.93 6.51
C GLU A 195 16.28 -25.24 5.55
N TRP A 196 15.96 -24.29 4.68
CA TRP A 196 15.01 -24.45 3.59
C TRP A 196 15.62 -23.96 2.28
N THR A 197 15.21 -24.56 1.16
CA THR A 197 15.31 -23.88 -0.14
C THR A 197 14.28 -22.74 -0.18
N PRO A 198 14.47 -21.71 -1.02
CA PRO A 198 13.42 -20.71 -1.24
C PRO A 198 12.09 -21.36 -1.62
N GLU A 199 12.14 -22.37 -2.50
CA GLU A 199 10.98 -23.10 -3.02
C GLU A 199 10.19 -23.84 -1.94
N ASP A 200 10.89 -24.46 -0.99
CA ASP A 200 10.30 -25.27 0.08
C ASP A 200 10.03 -24.47 1.37
N SER A 201 10.19 -23.15 1.33
CA SER A 201 9.99 -22.26 2.48
C SER A 201 8.53 -21.82 2.66
N PRO A 202 8.14 -21.36 3.86
CA PRO A 202 6.85 -20.69 4.06
C PRO A 202 6.69 -19.43 3.19
N LEU A 203 7.81 -18.76 2.87
CA LEU A 203 7.85 -17.53 2.09
C LEU A 203 7.35 -17.75 0.65
N ARG A 204 7.82 -18.81 -0.03
CA ARG A 204 7.34 -19.16 -1.38
C ARG A 204 5.98 -19.85 -1.35
N GLY A 205 5.70 -20.62 -0.29
CA GLY A 205 4.40 -21.28 -0.10
C GLY A 205 3.23 -20.33 0.19
N ALA A 206 3.52 -19.10 0.60
CA ALA A 206 2.52 -18.08 0.90
C ALA A 206 1.79 -17.55 -0.37
N PRO A 207 0.53 -17.12 -0.25
CA PRO A 207 -0.30 -17.12 0.97
C PRO A 207 -0.98 -18.47 1.22
N HIS A 208 -1.27 -18.79 2.50
CA HIS A 208 -1.84 -20.07 2.93
C HIS A 208 -3.34 -19.98 3.16
N THR A 209 -4.13 -20.59 2.27
CA THR A 209 -5.59 -20.62 2.35
C THR A 209 -6.09 -21.54 3.47
N SER A 210 -7.35 -21.38 3.88
CA SER A 210 -7.99 -22.30 4.85
C SER A 210 -8.01 -23.75 4.36
N ARG A 211 -8.06 -23.98 3.04
CA ARG A 211 -7.98 -25.31 2.44
C ARG A 211 -6.62 -25.97 2.66
N ALA A 212 -5.54 -25.21 2.81
CA ALA A 212 -4.22 -25.77 3.07
C ALA A 212 -4.15 -26.53 4.42
N LEU A 213 -5.10 -26.28 5.33
CA LEU A 213 -5.22 -27.04 6.57
C LEU A 213 -5.77 -28.45 6.38
N VAL A 214 -6.61 -28.66 5.37
CA VAL A 214 -7.39 -29.88 5.17
C VAL A 214 -6.70 -30.72 4.09
N GLY A 215 -5.94 -31.76 4.49
CA GLY A 215 -5.27 -32.67 3.56
C GLY A 215 -4.01 -33.31 4.12
N GLU A 216 -3.18 -33.88 3.27
CA GLU A 216 -1.80 -34.24 3.62
C GLU A 216 -0.91 -32.97 3.65
N TRP A 217 0.20 -33.03 4.39
CA TRP A 217 1.11 -31.91 4.55
C TRP A 217 2.53 -32.32 4.25
N ASP A 218 2.91 -32.11 2.99
CA ASP A 218 4.22 -32.46 2.45
C ASP A 218 5.12 -31.22 2.36
N ARG A 219 5.26 -30.49 3.48
CA ARG A 219 6.06 -29.26 3.56
C ARG A 219 7.00 -29.32 4.75
N LEU A 220 8.18 -28.72 4.61
CA LEU A 220 9.26 -28.75 5.62
C LEU A 220 9.05 -27.84 6.84
N TYR A 221 7.87 -27.23 6.95
CA TYR A 221 7.45 -26.35 8.03
C TYR A 221 6.06 -26.74 8.52
N SER A 222 5.69 -26.43 9.75
CA SER A 222 4.38 -26.82 10.28
C SER A 222 3.22 -26.02 9.67
N ARG A 223 2.01 -26.59 9.72
CA ARG A 223 0.77 -25.87 9.42
C ARG A 223 0.61 -24.63 10.30
N GLU A 224 0.94 -24.75 11.58
CA GLU A 224 0.87 -23.65 12.53
C GLU A 224 1.75 -22.48 12.08
N LEU A 225 3.01 -22.74 11.70
CA LEU A 225 3.88 -21.70 11.16
C LEU A 225 3.32 -21.10 9.85
N ALA A 226 2.68 -21.92 9.03
CA ALA A 226 2.10 -21.47 7.78
C ALA A 226 0.94 -20.47 7.98
N VAL A 227 -0.03 -20.80 8.84
CA VAL A 227 -1.29 -20.04 8.95
C VAL A 227 -1.41 -19.16 10.20
N PHE A 228 -0.65 -19.43 11.25
CA PHE A 228 -0.65 -18.72 12.53
C PHE A 228 0.79 -18.38 12.97
N PRO A 229 1.59 -17.67 12.13
CA PRO A 229 2.98 -17.41 12.45
C PRO A 229 3.18 -16.54 13.70
N THR A 230 2.16 -15.79 14.12
CA THR A 230 2.14 -14.95 15.33
C THR A 230 1.33 -15.58 16.47
N GLY A 231 1.00 -16.87 16.38
CA GLY A 231 0.09 -17.56 17.29
C GLY A 231 -1.36 -17.57 16.81
N ILE A 232 -2.19 -18.37 17.49
CA ILE A 232 -3.59 -18.56 17.15
C ILE A 232 -4.38 -17.30 17.49
N ASP A 233 -5.00 -16.72 16.48
CA ASP A 233 -5.84 -15.53 16.57
C ASP A 233 -7.26 -15.86 16.07
N PRO A 234 -8.32 -15.68 16.88
CA PRO A 234 -9.69 -15.89 16.43
C PRO A 234 -10.12 -14.94 15.29
N ASP A 235 -9.46 -13.78 15.14
CA ASP A 235 -9.78 -12.76 14.12
C ASP A 235 -8.95 -12.95 12.83
N LYS A 236 -8.42 -14.16 12.61
CA LYS A 236 -7.62 -14.52 11.44
C LYS A 236 -8.33 -14.22 10.12
N TYR A 237 -7.73 -13.34 9.31
CA TYR A 237 -8.05 -13.21 7.90
C TYR A 237 -7.52 -14.40 7.09
N TRP A 238 -8.38 -15.02 6.29
CA TRP A 238 -8.02 -16.12 5.40
C TRP A 238 -7.86 -15.63 3.96
N PRO A 239 -6.70 -15.83 3.32
CA PRO A 239 -6.57 -15.57 1.89
C PRO A 239 -7.49 -16.51 1.10
N PRO A 240 -8.32 -16.00 0.19
CA PRO A 240 -9.33 -16.80 -0.51
C PRO A 240 -8.72 -17.75 -1.55
N VAL A 241 -7.51 -17.43 -2.03
CA VAL A 241 -6.77 -18.20 -3.04
C VAL A 241 -5.29 -18.26 -2.67
N GLY A 242 -4.59 -19.26 -3.22
CA GLY A 242 -3.13 -19.34 -3.11
C GLY A 242 -2.44 -18.28 -3.98
N ARG A 243 -1.12 -18.45 -4.19
CA ARG A 243 -0.34 -17.53 -5.01
C ARG A 243 -0.84 -17.52 -6.46
N ILE A 244 -1.09 -16.32 -6.98
CA ILE A 244 -1.56 -16.10 -8.35
C ILE A 244 -0.42 -16.33 -9.34
N ASP A 245 -0.68 -17.08 -10.42
CA ASP A 245 0.21 -17.17 -11.59
C ASP A 245 -0.04 -15.98 -12.52
N GLN A 246 0.78 -14.95 -12.37
CA GLN A 246 0.66 -13.72 -13.15
C GLN A 246 0.87 -13.96 -14.65
N ALA A 247 1.88 -14.74 -15.01
CA ALA A 247 2.28 -14.94 -16.40
C ALA A 247 1.30 -15.84 -17.17
N TYR A 248 0.59 -16.74 -16.49
CA TYR A 248 -0.46 -17.52 -17.12
C TYR A 248 -1.64 -16.65 -17.57
N GLY A 249 -2.09 -15.72 -16.72
CA GLY A 249 -3.23 -14.84 -17.03
C GLY A 249 -2.99 -13.98 -18.27
N ASP A 250 -1.80 -13.38 -18.38
CA ASP A 250 -1.42 -12.58 -19.55
C ASP A 250 -1.33 -13.41 -20.84
N ARG A 251 -0.90 -14.68 -20.73
CA ARG A 251 -0.81 -15.61 -21.87
C ARG A 251 -2.17 -16.20 -22.27
N ASN A 252 -3.15 -16.19 -21.37
CA ASN A 252 -4.47 -16.80 -21.55
C ASN A 252 -5.57 -15.79 -21.17
N LEU A 253 -5.60 -14.67 -21.88
CA LEU A 253 -6.41 -13.51 -21.50
C LEU A 253 -7.92 -13.80 -21.54
N VAL A 254 -8.56 -13.80 -20.37
CA VAL A 254 -10.02 -13.89 -20.20
C VAL A 254 -10.49 -12.75 -19.30
N CYS A 255 -11.19 -11.77 -19.90
CA CYS A 255 -11.62 -10.53 -19.21
C CYS A 255 -13.14 -10.45 -18.97
N ALA A 256 -13.85 -11.56 -19.13
CA ALA A 256 -15.28 -11.70 -18.83
C ALA A 256 -15.49 -12.94 -17.96
N CYS A 257 -16.66 -13.04 -17.32
CA CYS A 257 -17.00 -14.22 -16.53
C CYS A 257 -16.84 -15.49 -17.39
N PRO A 258 -16.13 -16.51 -16.92
CA PRO A 258 -16.07 -17.77 -17.64
C PRO A 258 -17.47 -18.41 -17.69
N PRO A 259 -17.71 -19.27 -18.68
CA PRO A 259 -18.99 -19.98 -18.79
C PRO A 259 -19.23 -20.82 -17.52
N PRO A 260 -20.49 -21.00 -17.04
CA PRO A 260 -20.79 -21.78 -15.83
C PRO A 260 -20.18 -23.18 -15.82
N GLU A 261 -20.03 -23.79 -17.00
CA GLU A 261 -19.40 -25.09 -17.21
C GLU A 261 -17.94 -25.14 -16.72
N ALA A 262 -17.25 -24.00 -16.65
CA ALA A 262 -15.90 -23.90 -16.10
C ALA A 262 -15.84 -24.12 -14.58
N PHE A 263 -16.99 -24.16 -13.90
CA PHE A 263 -17.11 -24.43 -12.46
C PHE A 263 -17.78 -25.79 -12.17
N ALA A 264 -18.10 -26.57 -13.21
CA ALA A 264 -18.74 -27.87 -13.05
C ALA A 264 -17.68 -28.96 -12.80
N GLU A 265 -17.04 -28.91 -11.64
CA GLU A 265 -16.25 -30.01 -11.04
C GLU A 265 -16.56 -30.13 -9.54
#